data_AF-A0A953ZHE4-F1
#
_entry.id   AF-A0A953ZHE4-F1
#
_cell.length_a   1.000
_cell.length_b   1.000
_cell.length_c   1.000
_cell.angle_alpha   90.00
_cell.angle_beta   90.00
_cell.angle_gamma   90.00
#
_symmetry.space_group_name_H-M   'P 1'
#
loop_
_entity.id
_entity.type
_entity.pdbx_description
1 polymer ?
#
loop_
_entity_poly.entity_id
_entity_poly.type
_entity_poly.pdbx_seq_one_letter_code
_entity_poly.pdbx_strand_id
1 'polypeptide(L)'
;ESIAKFFKKKTIRARRKAAREAARAVLPNATETKIFVTGNARAWRHFIELRGDIHAEAEIRALACDVARLLKKEAPNLFGDYEIVELPDGTERTRTTHRKV
;
A
#
# COMPACT_ATOMS: atom_id res chain seq x y z
N GLU A 1 -15.36 41.16 -24.88
CA GLU A 1 -16.18 40.28 -24.00
C GLU A 1 -15.78 38.78 -23.99
N SER A 2 -14.78 38.34 -24.77
CA SER A 2 -14.48 36.88 -24.93
C SER A 2 -13.57 36.28 -23.85
N ILE A 3 -12.63 37.03 -23.27
CA ILE A 3 -11.63 36.49 -22.32
C ILE A 3 -12.24 36.20 -20.93
N ALA A 4 -13.16 37.04 -20.44
CA ALA A 4 -13.81 36.87 -19.15
C ALA A 4 -14.77 35.67 -19.09
N LYS A 5 -15.24 35.17 -20.25
CA LYS A 5 -16.14 34.02 -20.35
C LYS A 5 -15.38 32.68 -20.22
N PHE A 6 -14.09 32.66 -20.54
CA PHE A 6 -13.24 31.46 -20.47
C PHE A 6 -12.99 31.00 -19.02
N PHE A 7 -12.84 31.93 -18.07
CA PHE A 7 -12.62 31.63 -16.65
C PHE A 7 -13.90 31.33 -15.85
N LYS A 8 -15.08 31.63 -16.41
CA LYS A 8 -16.32 31.76 -15.63
C LYS A 8 -17.28 30.58 -15.85
N LYS A 9 -16.83 29.35 -15.63
CA LYS A 9 -17.75 28.21 -15.31
C LYS A 9 -17.01 26.96 -14.79
N LYS A 10 -16.17 27.07 -13.75
CA LYS A 10 -15.90 25.89 -12.91
C LYS A 10 -17.19 25.53 -12.19
N THR A 11 -17.71 24.32 -12.44
CA THR A 11 -18.88 23.76 -11.72
C THR A 11 -18.66 23.80 -10.21
N ILE A 12 -19.74 23.85 -9.42
CA ILE A 12 -19.67 23.85 -7.94
C ILE A 12 -18.79 22.70 -7.43
N ARG A 13 -18.85 21.54 -8.10
CA ARG A 13 -18.01 20.36 -7.85
C ARG A 13 -16.51 20.66 -7.99
N ALA A 14 -16.10 21.37 -9.04
CA ALA A 14 -14.70 21.70 -9.28
C ALA A 14 -14.15 22.69 -8.26
N ARG A 15 -14.97 23.64 -7.77
CA ARG A 15 -14.59 24.54 -6.67
C ARG A 15 -14.42 23.81 -5.35
N ARG A 16 -15.37 22.92 -5.01
CA ARG A 16 -15.28 22.07 -3.82
C ARG A 16 -14.08 21.12 -3.85
N LYS A 17 -13.74 20.56 -5.01
CA LYS A 17 -12.53 19.73 -5.19
C LYS A 17 -11.26 20.54 -4.88
N ALA A 18 -11.11 21.73 -5.47
CA ALA A 18 -9.94 22.58 -5.27
C ALA A 18 -9.77 23.01 -3.80
N ALA A 19 -10.86 23.39 -3.11
CA ALA A 19 -10.80 23.75 -1.70
C ALA A 19 -10.34 22.58 -0.81
N ARG A 20 -10.83 21.36 -1.09
CA ARG A 20 -10.40 20.16 -0.34
C ARG A 20 -8.95 19.77 -0.62
N GLU A 21 -8.47 19.96 -1.85
CA GLU A 21 -7.07 19.71 -2.20
C GLU A 21 -6.13 20.65 -1.44
N ALA A 22 -6.45 21.95 -1.39
CA ALA A 22 -5.68 22.90 -0.58
C ALA A 22 -5.71 22.55 0.92
N ALA A 23 -6.88 22.16 1.45
CA ALA A 23 -7.01 21.77 2.84
C ALA A 23 -6.24 20.49 3.21
N ARG A 24 -5.98 19.58 2.27
CA ARG A 24 -5.19 18.36 2.52
C ARG A 24 -3.73 18.65 2.87
N ALA A 25 -3.21 19.85 2.56
CA ALA A 25 -1.82 20.22 2.83
C ALA A 25 -1.46 20.21 4.32
N VAL A 26 -2.45 20.30 5.22
CA VAL A 26 -2.23 20.28 6.67
C VAL A 26 -2.51 18.91 7.30
N LEU A 27 -2.90 17.91 6.52
CA LEU A 27 -3.15 16.58 7.05
C LEU A 27 -1.83 15.86 7.37
N PRO A 28 -1.75 15.14 8.50
CA PRO A 28 -0.56 14.39 8.87
C PRO A 28 -0.39 13.14 7.99
N ASN A 29 0.84 12.60 7.93
CA ASN A 29 1.15 11.36 7.20
C ASN A 29 0.36 10.14 7.73
N ALA A 30 0.03 10.13 9.03
CA ALA A 30 -0.76 9.07 9.66
C ALA A 30 -2.27 9.13 9.36
N THR A 31 -2.69 9.92 8.37
CA THR A 31 -4.10 9.97 7.94
C THR A 31 -4.46 8.65 7.26
N GLU A 32 -5.45 7.94 7.78
CA GLU A 32 -5.95 6.69 7.19
C GLU A 32 -6.32 6.89 5.72
N THR A 33 -5.87 5.95 4.88
CA THR A 33 -6.25 5.90 3.47
C THR A 33 -6.72 4.50 3.11
N LYS A 34 -7.67 4.41 2.17
CA LYS A 34 -8.21 3.14 1.67
C LYS A 34 -7.82 2.99 0.22
N ILE A 35 -7.16 1.88 -0.09
CA ILE A 35 -6.67 1.58 -1.45
C ILE A 35 -7.11 0.18 -1.86
N PHE A 36 -7.36 0.02 -3.16
CA PHE A 36 -7.57 -1.28 -3.77
C PHE A 36 -6.34 -1.60 -4.61
N VAL A 37 -5.72 -2.76 -4.36
CA VAL A 37 -4.49 -3.17 -5.03
C VAL A 37 -4.73 -4.49 -5.75
N THR A 38 -4.41 -4.53 -7.04
CA THR A 38 -4.40 -5.74 -7.85
C THR A 38 -2.99 -5.98 -8.38
N GLY A 39 -2.60 -7.26 -8.45
CA GLY A 39 -1.27 -7.65 -8.87
C GLY A 39 -1.24 -9.12 -9.27
N ASN A 40 -0.34 -9.46 -10.20
CA ASN A 40 -0.09 -10.86 -10.53
C ASN A 40 0.73 -11.55 -9.42
N ALA A 41 0.80 -12.88 -9.44
CA ALA A 41 1.50 -13.64 -8.39
C ALA A 41 2.97 -13.22 -8.22
N ARG A 42 3.68 -12.94 -9.33
CA ARG A 42 5.09 -12.50 -9.30
C ARG A 42 5.27 -11.15 -8.61
N ALA A 43 4.35 -10.21 -8.86
CA ALA A 43 4.36 -8.90 -8.23
C ALA A 43 4.12 -9.01 -6.72
N TRP A 44 3.20 -9.88 -6.30
CA TRP A 44 2.94 -10.14 -4.89
C TRP A 44 4.14 -10.78 -4.18
N ARG A 45 4.79 -11.76 -4.81
CA ARG A 45 6.02 -12.35 -4.28
C ARG A 45 7.11 -11.30 -4.07
N HIS A 46 7.33 -10.45 -5.06
CA HIS A 46 8.31 -9.38 -4.96
C HIS A 46 7.96 -8.34 -3.87
N PHE A 47 6.67 -7.99 -3.75
CA PHE A 47 6.19 -7.11 -2.69
C PHE A 47 6.46 -7.68 -1.30
N ILE A 48 6.13 -8.96 -1.08
CA ILE A 48 6.38 -9.66 0.18
C ILE A 48 7.88 -9.67 0.51
N GLU A 49 8.74 -9.99 -0.46
CA GLU A 49 10.19 -10.07 -0.26
C GLU A 49 10.84 -8.72 0.10
N LEU A 50 10.31 -7.61 -0.41
CA LEU A 50 10.81 -6.27 -0.14
C LEU A 50 10.22 -5.66 1.13
N ARG A 51 8.92 -5.87 1.38
CA ARG A 51 8.19 -5.18 2.44
C ARG A 51 8.03 -6.01 3.70
N GLY A 52 8.08 -7.33 3.60
CA GLY A 52 8.10 -8.24 4.73
C GLY A 52 9.50 -8.43 5.37
N ASP A 53 10.53 -7.73 4.88
CA ASP A 53 11.89 -7.82 5.41
C ASP A 53 12.06 -7.04 6.72
N ILE A 54 13.02 -7.45 7.57
CA ILE A 54 13.31 -6.79 8.85
C ILE A 54 13.77 -5.33 8.68
N HIS A 55 14.36 -4.98 7.53
CA HIS A 55 14.81 -3.63 7.22
C HIS A 55 13.69 -2.71 6.70
N ALA A 56 12.50 -3.27 6.43
CA ALA A 56 11.34 -2.47 6.06
C ALA A 56 10.71 -1.78 7.28
N GLU A 57 10.01 -0.68 7.04
CA GLU A 57 9.21 0.02 8.05
C GLU A 57 8.14 -0.91 8.66
N ALA A 58 7.92 -0.81 9.98
CA ALA A 58 7.10 -1.76 10.72
C ALA A 58 5.65 -1.84 10.22
N GLU A 59 5.03 -0.71 9.85
CA GLU A 59 3.63 -0.69 9.38
C GLU A 59 3.45 -1.44 8.05
N ILE A 60 4.31 -1.17 7.06
CA ILE A 60 4.23 -1.86 5.77
C ILE A 60 4.66 -3.32 5.88
N ARG A 61 5.53 -3.65 6.85
CA ARG A 61 5.92 -5.01 7.16
C ARG A 61 4.78 -5.83 7.74
N ALA A 62 4.03 -5.26 8.69
CA ALA A 62 2.82 -5.90 9.21
C ALA A 62 1.81 -6.17 8.08
N LEU A 63 1.57 -5.17 7.22
CA LEU A 63 0.72 -5.33 6.03
C LEU A 63 1.22 -6.45 5.10
N ALA A 64 2.52 -6.52 4.85
CA ALA A 64 3.10 -7.56 4.00
C ALA A 64 2.97 -8.96 4.62
N CYS A 65 3.11 -9.10 5.93
CA CYS A 65 2.87 -10.35 6.64
C CYS A 65 1.40 -10.79 6.56
N ASP A 66 0.46 -9.86 6.76
CA ASP A 66 -0.99 -10.13 6.60
C ASP A 66 -1.34 -10.61 5.19
N VAL A 67 -0.81 -9.92 4.18
CA VAL A 67 -0.97 -10.29 2.78
C VAL A 67 -0.37 -11.68 2.51
N ALA A 68 0.81 -11.98 3.05
CA ALA A 68 1.44 -13.28 2.89
C ALA A 68 0.60 -14.41 3.53
N ARG A 69 -0.01 -14.20 4.70
CA ARG A 69 -0.94 -15.19 5.30
C ARG A 69 -2.13 -15.46 4.40
N LEU A 70 -2.75 -14.40 3.88
CA LEU A 70 -3.92 -14.53 3.04
C LEU A 70 -3.57 -15.24 1.72
N LEU A 71 -2.49 -14.83 1.05
CA LEU A 71 -2.06 -15.45 -0.20
C LEU A 71 -1.60 -16.90 -0.03
N LYS A 72 -0.97 -17.24 1.10
CA LYS A 72 -0.62 -18.62 1.44
C LYS A 72 -1.86 -19.50 1.63
N LYS A 73 -2.94 -18.94 2.19
CA LYS A 73 -4.22 -19.63 2.34
C LYS A 73 -4.92 -19.82 0.98
N GLU A 74 -4.99 -18.78 0.16
CA GLU A 74 -5.70 -18.81 -1.12
C GLU A 74 -4.96 -19.59 -2.23
N ALA A 75 -3.62 -19.49 -2.26
CA ALA A 75 -2.79 -20.09 -3.30
C ALA A 75 -1.52 -20.74 -2.70
N PRO A 76 -1.65 -21.84 -1.94
CA PRO A 76 -0.53 -22.47 -1.23
C PRO A 76 0.60 -22.93 -2.16
N ASN A 77 0.28 -23.39 -3.38
CA ASN A 77 1.29 -23.82 -4.36
C ASN A 77 2.22 -22.69 -4.81
N LEU A 78 1.78 -21.42 -4.71
CA LEU A 78 2.54 -20.26 -5.17
C LEU A 78 3.21 -19.48 -4.04
N PHE A 79 2.72 -19.61 -2.80
CA PHE A 79 3.18 -18.81 -1.65
C PHE A 79 3.54 -19.67 -0.42
N GLY A 80 3.55 -20.99 -0.55
CA GLY A 80 3.80 -21.93 0.56
C GLY A 80 5.18 -21.81 1.19
N ASP A 81 6.17 -21.33 0.43
CA ASP A 81 7.56 -21.13 0.85
C ASP A 81 7.79 -19.94 1.79
N TYR A 82 6.78 -19.07 1.96
CA TYR A 82 6.87 -17.97 2.91
C TYR A 82 6.48 -18.44 4.32
N GLU A 83 7.35 -18.15 5.27
CA GLU A 83 7.17 -18.33 6.71
C GLU A 83 7.06 -16.96 7.38
N ILE A 84 6.21 -16.86 8.40
CA ILE A 84 6.11 -15.66 9.23
C ILE A 84 6.81 -15.95 10.54
N VAL A 85 7.72 -15.07 10.90
CA VAL A 85 8.60 -15.22 12.06
C VAL A 85 8.42 -13.98 12.93
N GLU A 86 8.15 -14.21 14.21
CA GLU A 86 8.13 -13.15 15.23
C GLU A 86 9.56 -12.70 15.55
N LEU A 87 9.71 -11.39 15.71
CA LEU A 87 10.95 -10.73 16.08
C LEU A 87 10.97 -10.44 17.59
N PRO A 88 12.16 -10.21 18.18
CA PRO A 88 12.28 -9.94 19.63
C PRO A 88 11.53 -8.69 20.11
N ASP A 89 11.20 -7.77 19.20
CA ASP A 89 10.43 -6.55 19.46
C ASP A 89 8.91 -6.79 19.43
N GLY A 90 8.46 -8.02 19.20
CA GLY A 90 7.05 -8.41 19.07
C GLY A 90 6.45 -8.13 17.69
N THR A 91 7.24 -7.61 16.74
CA THR A 91 6.79 -7.43 15.36
C THR A 91 7.06 -8.69 14.54
N GLU A 92 6.46 -8.78 13.36
CA GLU A 92 6.63 -9.95 12.48
C GLU A 92 7.43 -9.60 11.24
N ARG A 93 8.03 -10.62 10.63
CA ARG A 93 8.64 -10.55 9.31
C ARG A 93 8.33 -11.79 8.49
N THR A 94 8.44 -11.68 7.17
CA THR A 94 8.41 -12.83 6.27
C THR A 94 9.80 -13.35 6.00
N ARG A 95 9.96 -14.68 5.99
CA ARG A 95 11.19 -15.39 5.63
C ARG A 95 10.87 -16.37 4.49
N THR A 96 11.73 -16.45 3.48
CA THR A 96 11.68 -17.48 2.44
C THR A 96 13.06 -18.10 2.28
N THR A 97 13.10 -19.40 2.02
CA THR A 97 14.33 -20.16 1.75
C THR A 97 14.91 -19.81 0.39
N HIS A 98 14.06 -19.46 -0.58
CA HIS A 98 14.46 -19.20 -1.96
C HIS A 98 14.16 -17.75 -2.32
N ARG A 99 15.08 -16.86 -1.91
CA ARG A 99 15.00 -15.46 -2.29
C ARG A 99 15.29 -15.31 -3.78
N LYS A 100 14.59 -14.40 -4.45
CA LYS A 100 14.88 -14.04 -5.83
C LYS A 100 16.34 -13.54 -5.92
N VAL A 101 17.14 -14.20 -6.76
CA VAL A 101 18.49 -13.75 -7.18
C VAL A 101 18.34 -12.62 -8.21
#